data_AF-A0A948ZT79-F1
#
_entry.id   AF-A0A948ZT79-F1
#
_cell.length_a   1.000
_cell.length_b   1.000
_cell.length_c   1.000
_cell.angle_alpha   90.00
_cell.angle_beta   90.00
_cell.angle_gamma   90.00
#
_symmetry.space_group_name_H-M   'P 1'
#
loop_
_entity.id
_entity.type
_entity.pdbx_description
1 polymer ?
#
loop_
_entity_poly.entity_id
_entity_poly.type
_entity_poly.pdbx_seq_one_letter_code
_entity_poly.pdbx_strand_id
1 'polypeptide(L)'
;MRYAIVSDIHANHQAWKAVWLDIRSMAVDKVICLGDNVGYGPNPQEVLESLYTTVDYFVLGNHDAALCGMLDTSLFTDCARDMIQWTAGRVGPPAIRFLSNIPLTLAGPGFRCAHGEFGDPACFRYVLEPEEALPGWGAVDDPLLFVGHTHRPCIAVVGQSGTPRMIAPEDFTLEPGKRFLVNVGSVGQPRDWDSRASYCIYDTESKSVFWRRIPFDLDAYRDALRAADIPLATSPFLDDDPRPGRPPLREMIPFNPPANADKAVQNVTPVQYLDTLRRRVRWWKRLVIGLVAFLIMMAGFGGWIWMRQIHPESDVPGSDLVAVRAVDMEPGVNLLSFPPLPMASGTAIPKWSVHLGNRYRQQALWAALENERPGFILRSEDSQREIWISSASIHVSPGMRLTLQALVKKSPDFSGSLAVVIPLVLRVESPSPETDASGAPILETRPQFVVKEPTVPRADGWSLVKQTFELPVRPHSVKVQVRGRFTGIVWIRDLRLERK
;
A
#
# COMPACT_ATOMS: atom_id res chain seq x y z
N MET A 1 2.09 -17.33 -5.03
CA MET A 1 1.10 -18.40 -4.74
C MET A 1 1.86 -19.57 -4.14
N ARG A 2 1.32 -20.19 -3.10
CA ARG A 2 1.96 -21.27 -2.35
C ARG A 2 1.21 -22.57 -2.55
N TYR A 3 1.95 -23.60 -2.96
CA TYR A 3 1.45 -24.95 -3.10
C TYR A 3 2.02 -25.84 -2.00
N ALA A 4 1.18 -26.61 -1.31
CA ALA A 4 1.65 -27.77 -0.54
C ALA A 4 1.65 -28.98 -1.46
N ILE A 5 2.80 -29.63 -1.61
CA ILE A 5 2.99 -30.83 -2.41
C ILE A 5 3.21 -32.00 -1.47
N VAL A 6 2.25 -32.92 -1.45
CA VAL A 6 2.22 -34.11 -0.59
C VAL A 6 2.24 -35.37 -1.45
N SER A 7 2.75 -36.49 -0.93
CA SER A 7 2.77 -37.77 -1.64
C SER A 7 2.71 -38.94 -0.67
N ASP A 8 2.34 -40.12 -1.16
CA ASP A 8 2.50 -41.41 -0.50
C ASP A 8 1.87 -41.40 0.90
N ILE A 9 0.57 -41.05 0.94
CA ILE A 9 -0.23 -40.96 2.17
C ILE A 9 -0.54 -42.36 2.70
N HIS A 10 -0.66 -43.36 1.81
CA HIS A 10 -0.73 -44.78 2.14
C HIS A 10 -1.74 -45.09 3.25
N ALA A 11 -2.97 -44.57 3.13
CA ALA A 11 -4.04 -44.81 4.10
C ALA A 11 -3.67 -44.52 5.58
N ASN A 12 -2.65 -43.70 5.83
CA ASN A 12 -2.21 -43.32 7.16
C ASN A 12 -2.92 -42.04 7.61
N HIS A 13 -4.11 -42.20 8.19
CA HIS A 13 -4.96 -41.08 8.59
C HIS A 13 -4.32 -40.22 9.69
N GLN A 14 -3.55 -40.84 10.59
CA GLN A 14 -2.87 -40.16 11.70
C GLN A 14 -1.80 -39.20 11.17
N ALA A 15 -1.00 -39.64 10.20
CA ALA A 15 -0.02 -38.79 9.53
C ALA A 15 -0.68 -37.70 8.69
N TRP A 16 -1.69 -38.06 7.87
CA TRP A 16 -2.42 -37.08 7.05
C TRP A 16 -3.05 -35.97 7.88
N LYS A 17 -3.68 -36.33 9.00
CA LYS A 17 -4.28 -35.36 9.93
C LYS A 17 -3.24 -34.37 10.48
N ALA A 18 -2.06 -34.84 10.84
CA ALA A 18 -0.98 -33.98 11.34
C ALA A 18 -0.45 -33.05 10.23
N VAL A 19 -0.20 -33.58 9.03
CA VAL A 19 0.25 -32.81 7.86
C VAL A 19 -0.79 -31.77 7.46
N TRP A 20 -2.07 -32.12 7.43
CA TRP A 20 -3.14 -31.18 7.09
C TRP A 20 -3.24 -30.02 8.09
N LEU A 21 -3.08 -30.29 9.39
CA LEU A 21 -3.03 -29.23 10.41
C LEU A 21 -1.84 -28.29 10.20
N ASP A 22 -0.67 -28.81 9.83
CA ASP A 22 0.51 -28.00 9.50
C ASP A 22 0.25 -27.15 8.25
N ILE A 23 -0.25 -27.75 7.16
CA ILE A 23 -0.61 -27.05 5.91
C ILE A 23 -1.55 -25.87 6.18
N ARG A 24 -2.59 -26.07 6.99
CA ARG A 24 -3.54 -25.00 7.35
C ARG A 24 -2.90 -23.84 8.11
N SER A 25 -1.78 -24.08 8.80
CA SER A 25 -1.05 -23.03 9.51
C SER A 25 -0.09 -22.23 8.62
N MET A 26 0.20 -22.73 7.41
CA MET A 26 1.27 -22.22 6.53
C MET A 26 0.80 -21.26 5.42
N ALA A 27 -0.47 -20.83 5.46
CA ALA A 27 -1.07 -19.94 4.46
C ALA A 27 -0.84 -20.44 3.01
N VAL A 28 -1.00 -21.74 2.81
CA VAL A 28 -0.95 -22.38 1.50
C VAL A 28 -2.23 -22.07 0.72
N ASP A 29 -2.09 -21.77 -0.57
CA ASP A 29 -3.21 -21.44 -1.45
C ASP A 29 -3.86 -22.70 -2.05
N LYS A 30 -3.03 -23.71 -2.37
CA LYS A 30 -3.44 -24.94 -3.05
C LYS A 30 -2.68 -26.17 -2.55
N VAL A 31 -3.34 -27.32 -2.48
CA VAL A 31 -2.72 -28.61 -2.12
C VAL A 31 -2.74 -29.56 -3.31
N ILE A 32 -1.58 -30.15 -3.62
CA ILE A 32 -1.38 -31.13 -4.68
C ILE A 32 -0.93 -32.44 -4.04
N CYS A 33 -1.68 -33.52 -4.28
CA CYS A 33 -1.28 -34.87 -3.90
C CYS A 33 -0.69 -35.62 -5.09
N LEU A 34 0.52 -36.15 -4.92
CA LEU A 34 1.26 -36.86 -5.96
C LEU A 34 0.93 -38.35 -6.06
N GLY A 35 -0.12 -38.82 -5.39
CA GLY A 35 -0.59 -40.20 -5.48
C GLY A 35 -0.21 -41.07 -4.30
N ASP A 36 -0.59 -42.34 -4.41
CA ASP A 36 -0.53 -43.34 -3.34
C ASP A 36 -1.29 -42.87 -2.10
N ASN A 37 -2.56 -42.53 -2.34
CA ASN A 37 -3.50 -42.11 -1.31
C ASN A 37 -3.85 -43.29 -0.38
N VAL A 38 -3.84 -44.49 -0.95
CA VAL A 38 -4.20 -45.76 -0.32
C VAL A 38 -3.06 -46.77 -0.45
N GLY A 39 -3.20 -47.91 0.25
CA GLY A 39 -2.14 -48.93 0.34
C GLY A 39 -1.44 -48.88 1.68
N TYR A 40 -0.93 -50.02 2.15
CA TYR A 40 -0.24 -50.25 3.45
C TYR A 40 -0.98 -49.87 4.75
N GLY A 41 -1.49 -48.65 4.88
CA GLY A 41 -2.10 -48.14 6.11
C GLY A 41 -3.54 -48.62 6.37
N PRO A 42 -4.02 -48.45 7.61
CA PRO A 42 -5.27 -49.06 8.08
C PRO A 42 -6.53 -48.24 7.78
N ASN A 43 -6.43 -46.99 7.31
CA ASN A 43 -7.55 -46.05 7.23
C ASN A 43 -7.80 -45.51 5.80
N PRO A 44 -8.03 -46.37 4.79
CA PRO A 44 -8.17 -45.91 3.41
C PRO A 44 -9.43 -45.06 3.19
N GLN A 45 -10.54 -45.39 3.85
CA GLN A 45 -11.79 -44.64 3.70
C GLN A 45 -11.67 -43.25 4.32
N GLU A 46 -11.18 -43.13 5.56
CA GLU A 46 -11.06 -41.88 6.27
C GLU A 46 -10.05 -40.92 5.61
N VAL A 47 -8.97 -41.48 5.04
CA VAL A 47 -8.04 -40.70 4.22
C VAL A 47 -8.75 -40.17 2.98
N LEU A 48 -9.39 -41.02 2.18
CA LEU A 48 -10.07 -40.58 0.95
C LEU A 48 -11.15 -39.53 1.22
N GLU A 49 -11.99 -39.74 2.24
CA GLU A 49 -13.01 -38.78 2.67
C GLU A 49 -12.41 -37.42 3.03
N SER A 50 -11.30 -37.41 3.77
CA SER A 50 -10.59 -36.17 4.07
C SER A 50 -10.07 -35.52 2.80
N LEU A 51 -9.38 -36.27 1.94
CA LEU A 51 -8.71 -35.75 0.75
C LEU A 51 -9.69 -35.05 -0.21
N TYR A 52 -10.91 -35.57 -0.36
CA TYR A 52 -11.97 -34.95 -1.16
C TYR A 52 -12.30 -33.51 -0.77
N THR A 53 -12.05 -33.13 0.49
CA THR A 53 -12.39 -31.81 1.01
C THR A 53 -11.18 -30.90 1.19
N THR A 54 -9.97 -31.44 1.10
CA THR A 54 -8.74 -30.74 1.49
C THR A 54 -7.69 -30.63 0.39
N VAL A 55 -7.74 -31.50 -0.63
CA VAL A 55 -6.78 -31.50 -1.74
C VAL A 55 -7.42 -30.94 -2.99
N ASP A 56 -6.73 -30.00 -3.64
CA ASP A 56 -7.23 -29.34 -4.86
C ASP A 56 -6.92 -30.15 -6.13
N TYR A 57 -5.74 -30.78 -6.18
CA TYR A 57 -5.28 -31.50 -7.37
C TYR A 57 -4.63 -32.83 -7.00
N PHE A 58 -4.82 -33.83 -7.85
CA PHE A 58 -4.32 -35.19 -7.65
C PHE A 58 -3.52 -35.65 -8.87
N VAL A 59 -2.50 -36.44 -8.61
CA VAL A 59 -1.78 -37.28 -9.55
C VAL A 59 -1.95 -38.74 -9.12
N LEU A 60 -2.11 -39.64 -10.08
CA LEU A 60 -2.37 -41.05 -9.81
C LEU A 60 -1.09 -41.73 -9.33
N GLY A 61 -1.14 -42.43 -8.20
CA GLY A 61 -0.05 -43.30 -7.74
C GLY A 61 -0.17 -44.73 -8.25
N ASN A 62 0.86 -45.55 -8.05
CA ASN A 62 0.83 -46.94 -8.51
C ASN A 62 -0.10 -47.81 -7.65
N HIS A 63 -0.19 -47.57 -6.34
CA HIS A 63 -1.15 -48.28 -5.49
C HIS A 63 -2.59 -47.88 -5.81
N ASP A 64 -2.81 -46.60 -6.12
CA ASP A 64 -4.10 -46.09 -6.59
C ASP A 64 -4.49 -46.74 -7.93
N ALA A 65 -3.54 -46.80 -8.88
CA ALA A 65 -3.72 -47.41 -10.21
C ALA A 65 -4.00 -48.91 -10.12
N ALA A 66 -3.31 -49.63 -9.23
CA ALA A 66 -3.54 -51.04 -8.99
C ALA A 66 -4.93 -51.29 -8.38
N LEU A 67 -5.36 -50.45 -7.44
CA LEU A 67 -6.68 -50.54 -6.83
C LEU A 67 -7.82 -50.35 -7.83
N CYS A 68 -7.67 -49.44 -8.81
CA CYS A 68 -8.68 -49.20 -9.84
C CYS A 68 -8.53 -50.08 -11.09
N GLY A 69 -7.61 -51.05 -11.08
CA GLY A 69 -7.42 -52.03 -12.16
C GLY A 69 -6.68 -51.50 -13.39
N MET A 70 -6.01 -50.35 -13.28
CA MET A 70 -5.19 -49.76 -14.34
C MET A 70 -3.75 -50.29 -14.35
N LEU A 71 -3.32 -50.93 -13.26
CA LEU A 71 -2.00 -51.55 -13.14
C LEU A 71 -2.13 -53.00 -12.64
N ASP A 72 -1.38 -53.91 -13.24
CA ASP A 72 -1.41 -55.32 -12.84
C ASP A 72 -0.77 -55.53 -11.46
N THR A 73 -1.57 -56.03 -10.53
CA THR A 73 -1.12 -56.37 -9.16
C THR A 73 -0.07 -57.49 -9.11
N SER A 74 0.15 -58.23 -10.20
CA SER A 74 1.24 -59.22 -10.32
C SER A 74 2.63 -58.58 -10.23
N LEU A 75 2.74 -57.29 -10.57
CA LEU A 75 3.98 -56.51 -10.53
C LEU A 75 4.40 -56.11 -9.11
N PHE A 76 3.52 -56.31 -8.13
CA PHE A 76 3.75 -55.96 -6.73
C PHE A 76 4.26 -57.14 -5.92
N THR A 77 4.96 -56.85 -4.83
CA THR A 77 5.29 -57.86 -3.82
C THR A 77 4.01 -58.46 -3.25
N ASP A 78 4.07 -59.71 -2.77
CA ASP A 78 2.87 -60.39 -2.24
C ASP A 78 2.23 -59.59 -1.10
N CYS A 79 3.04 -59.02 -0.21
CA CYS A 79 2.55 -58.14 0.85
C CYS A 79 1.81 -56.90 0.32
N ALA A 80 2.32 -56.25 -0.72
CA ALA A 80 1.66 -55.07 -1.29
C ALA A 80 0.38 -55.45 -2.04
N ARG A 81 0.39 -56.59 -2.76
CA ARG A 81 -0.79 -57.15 -3.43
C ARG A 81 -1.90 -57.46 -2.44
N ASP A 82 -1.58 -58.14 -1.34
CA ASP A 82 -2.52 -58.47 -0.27
C ASP A 82 -3.11 -57.21 0.35
N MET A 83 -2.29 -56.18 0.57
CA MET A 83 -2.77 -54.88 1.08
C MET A 83 -3.68 -54.15 0.10
N ILE A 84 -3.42 -54.22 -1.21
CA ILE A 84 -4.31 -53.65 -2.24
C ILE A 84 -5.66 -54.37 -2.22
N GLN A 85 -5.67 -55.71 -2.14
CA GLN A 85 -6.90 -56.50 -2.03
C GLN A 85 -7.67 -56.19 -0.75
N TRP A 86 -6.97 -56.10 0.39
CA TRP A 86 -7.54 -55.71 1.68
C TRP A 86 -8.17 -54.32 1.64
N THR A 87 -7.52 -53.38 0.93
CA THR A 87 -7.99 -52.01 0.72
C THR A 87 -9.23 -51.97 -0.17
N ALA A 88 -9.26 -52.78 -1.24
CA ALA A 88 -10.42 -52.88 -2.14
C ALA A 88 -11.70 -53.30 -1.40
N GLY A 89 -11.59 -54.15 -0.37
CA GLY A 89 -12.72 -54.52 0.49
C GLY A 89 -13.23 -53.41 1.42
N ARG A 90 -12.50 -52.29 1.55
CA ARG A 90 -12.80 -51.18 2.48
C ARG A 90 -13.13 -49.87 1.79
N VAL A 91 -12.92 -49.79 0.48
CA VAL A 91 -13.24 -48.61 -0.32
C VAL A 91 -14.43 -48.90 -1.23
N GLY A 92 -15.41 -47.99 -1.24
CA GLY A 92 -16.61 -48.17 -2.05
C GLY A 92 -16.38 -47.88 -3.55
N PRO A 93 -17.35 -48.23 -4.42
CA PRO A 93 -17.31 -47.88 -5.84
C PRO A 93 -17.03 -46.40 -6.18
N PRO A 94 -17.46 -45.40 -5.38
CA PRO A 94 -17.09 -44.01 -5.62
C PRO A 94 -15.58 -43.75 -5.59
N ALA A 95 -14.85 -44.40 -4.68
CA ALA A 95 -13.39 -44.25 -4.59
C ALA A 95 -12.69 -44.79 -5.84
N ILE A 96 -13.10 -45.98 -6.30
CA ILE A 96 -12.55 -46.59 -7.52
C ILE A 96 -12.79 -45.68 -8.73
N ARG A 97 -14.01 -45.15 -8.89
CA ARG A 97 -14.34 -44.21 -9.97
C ARG A 97 -13.56 -42.91 -9.88
N PHE A 98 -13.30 -42.41 -8.67
CA PHE A 98 -12.48 -41.23 -8.48
C PHE A 98 -11.04 -41.50 -8.96
N LEU A 99 -10.42 -42.56 -8.43
CA LEU A 99 -9.04 -42.93 -8.76
C LEU A 99 -8.84 -43.19 -10.25
N SER A 100 -9.80 -43.84 -10.93
CA SER A 100 -9.71 -44.12 -12.37
C SER A 100 -9.74 -42.87 -13.26
N ASN A 101 -10.07 -41.69 -12.71
CA ASN A 101 -10.11 -40.42 -13.44
C ASN A 101 -8.94 -39.48 -13.08
N ILE A 102 -8.05 -39.87 -12.16
CA ILE A 102 -6.90 -39.05 -11.78
C ILE A 102 -5.83 -39.11 -12.90
N PRO A 103 -5.26 -37.97 -13.31
CA PRO A 103 -4.23 -37.95 -14.34
C PRO A 103 -2.89 -38.51 -13.84
N LEU A 104 -2.06 -39.02 -14.76
CA LEU A 104 -0.69 -39.49 -14.47
C LEU A 104 0.31 -38.35 -14.24
N THR A 105 0.04 -37.16 -14.79
CA THR A 105 0.87 -35.98 -14.59
C THR A 105 0.00 -34.72 -14.47
N LEU A 106 0.51 -33.71 -13.79
CA LEU A 106 -0.14 -32.42 -13.60
C LEU A 106 0.85 -31.30 -13.93
N ALA A 107 0.42 -30.33 -14.73
CA ALA A 107 1.21 -29.14 -15.07
C ALA A 107 0.74 -27.93 -14.25
N GLY A 108 1.70 -27.26 -13.59
CA GLY A 108 1.50 -26.00 -12.88
C GLY A 108 2.30 -24.86 -13.52
N PRO A 109 2.22 -23.63 -12.99
CA PRO A 109 2.99 -22.49 -13.49
C PRO A 109 4.49 -22.68 -13.24
N GLY A 110 5.21 -23.17 -14.26
CA GLY A 110 6.66 -23.37 -14.23
C GLY A 110 7.11 -24.58 -13.41
N PHE A 111 6.21 -25.53 -13.17
CA PHE A 111 6.55 -26.81 -12.55
C PHE A 111 5.64 -27.93 -13.07
N ARG A 112 6.07 -29.18 -12.88
CA ARG A 112 5.29 -30.36 -13.20
C ARG A 112 5.30 -31.39 -12.07
N CYS A 113 4.24 -32.18 -11.98
CA CYS A 113 4.05 -33.18 -10.96
C CYS A 113 3.76 -34.54 -11.61
N ALA A 114 4.40 -35.59 -11.09
CA ALA A 114 4.16 -36.99 -11.41
C ALA A 114 4.28 -37.81 -10.12
N HIS A 115 3.84 -39.06 -10.12
CA HIS A 115 4.06 -39.94 -8.97
C HIS A 115 5.49 -40.47 -8.95
N GLY A 116 5.93 -41.16 -10.01
CA GLY A 116 7.27 -41.76 -10.11
C GLY A 116 8.23 -40.96 -11.01
N GLU A 117 7.89 -40.85 -12.30
CA GLU A 117 8.75 -40.20 -13.30
C GLU A 117 7.94 -39.49 -14.40
N PHE A 118 8.63 -38.78 -15.31
CA PHE A 118 8.00 -38.04 -16.42
C PHE A 118 8.27 -38.63 -17.81
N GLY A 119 9.26 -39.52 -17.98
CA GLY A 119 9.59 -40.10 -19.28
C GLY A 119 8.54 -41.10 -19.75
N ASP A 120 8.15 -42.01 -18.84
CA ASP A 120 7.01 -42.92 -19.00
C ASP A 120 6.18 -42.97 -17.71
N PRO A 121 5.30 -41.98 -17.47
CA PRO A 121 4.61 -41.82 -16.19
C PRO A 121 3.75 -43.03 -15.78
N ALA A 122 3.28 -43.82 -16.75
CA ALA A 122 2.45 -45.01 -16.50
C ALA A 122 3.25 -46.20 -15.94
N CYS A 123 4.58 -46.19 -16.08
CA CYS A 123 5.46 -47.22 -15.51
C CYS A 123 5.77 -47.02 -14.03
N PHE A 124 5.53 -45.81 -13.48
CA PHE A 124 5.84 -45.48 -12.09
C PHE A 124 7.27 -45.86 -11.67
N ARG A 125 8.28 -45.57 -12.50
CA ARG A 125 9.67 -45.91 -12.13
C ARG A 125 10.13 -45.06 -10.94
N TYR A 126 10.96 -45.65 -10.10
CA TYR A 126 11.66 -44.92 -9.05
C TYR A 126 12.76 -44.04 -9.65
N VAL A 127 12.99 -42.89 -9.01
CA VAL A 127 14.16 -42.02 -9.24
C VAL A 127 14.96 -42.00 -7.94
N LEU A 128 15.92 -42.91 -7.83
CA LEU A 128 16.82 -43.08 -6.69
C LEU A 128 18.20 -42.47 -6.98
N GLU A 129 18.64 -42.55 -8.23
CA GLU A 129 19.93 -42.04 -8.69
C GLU A 129 19.75 -40.84 -9.64
N PRO A 130 20.70 -39.90 -9.70
CA PRO A 130 20.57 -38.69 -10.49
C PRO A 130 20.41 -38.94 -12.00
N GLU A 131 20.99 -39.99 -12.56
CA GLU A 131 20.86 -40.37 -13.97
C GLU A 131 19.44 -40.80 -14.33
N GLU A 132 18.68 -41.33 -13.37
CA GLU A 132 17.29 -41.77 -13.56
C GLU A 132 16.33 -40.59 -13.76
N ALA A 133 16.74 -39.36 -13.42
CA ALA A 133 15.99 -38.15 -13.70
C ALA A 133 16.14 -37.65 -15.16
N LEU A 134 17.13 -38.15 -15.92
CA LEU A 134 17.41 -37.70 -17.29
C LEU A 134 16.22 -37.89 -18.25
N PRO A 135 15.52 -39.05 -18.30
CA PRO A 135 14.35 -39.21 -19.15
C PRO A 135 13.25 -38.19 -18.81
N GLY A 136 13.07 -37.89 -17.53
CA GLY A 136 12.09 -36.92 -17.08
C GLY A 136 12.41 -35.50 -17.56
N TRP A 137 13.66 -35.06 -17.44
CA TRP A 137 14.09 -33.78 -18.01
C TRP A 137 14.06 -33.76 -19.54
N GLY A 138 14.24 -34.89 -20.22
CA GLY A 138 14.08 -34.97 -21.68
C GLY A 138 12.63 -34.88 -22.16
N ALA A 139 11.67 -35.30 -21.32
CA ALA A 139 10.26 -35.36 -21.69
C ALA A 139 9.49 -34.04 -21.51
N VAL A 140 9.93 -33.19 -20.57
CA VAL A 140 9.25 -31.93 -20.24
C VAL A 140 10.28 -30.82 -20.06
N ASP A 141 9.93 -29.57 -20.36
CA ASP A 141 10.86 -28.43 -20.31
C ASP A 141 10.82 -27.66 -18.98
N ASP A 142 9.91 -28.01 -18.07
CA ASP A 142 9.72 -27.28 -16.82
C ASP A 142 11.00 -27.29 -15.96
N PRO A 143 11.32 -26.15 -15.31
CA PRO A 143 12.53 -26.03 -14.49
C PRO A 143 12.43 -26.79 -13.17
N LEU A 144 11.22 -27.14 -12.73
CA LEU A 144 10.96 -27.83 -11.47
C LEU A 144 9.99 -28.97 -11.67
N LEU A 145 10.41 -30.16 -11.25
CA LEU A 145 9.65 -31.39 -11.33
C LEU A 145 9.43 -31.92 -9.91
N PHE A 146 8.21 -32.30 -9.55
CA PHE A 146 7.89 -32.93 -8.28
C PHE A 146 7.49 -34.38 -8.48
N VAL A 147 8.07 -35.27 -7.67
CA VAL A 147 7.76 -36.70 -7.63
C VAL A 147 7.61 -37.17 -6.19
N GLY A 148 7.11 -38.39 -6.01
CA GLY A 148 7.05 -39.13 -4.77
C GLY A 148 7.58 -40.54 -4.97
N HIS A 149 6.79 -41.55 -4.61
CA HIS A 149 6.98 -42.97 -4.90
C HIS A 149 8.15 -43.64 -4.16
N THR A 150 9.36 -43.07 -4.18
CA THR A 150 10.51 -43.65 -3.45
C THR A 150 10.37 -43.57 -1.93
N HIS A 151 9.51 -42.66 -1.46
CA HIS A 151 9.32 -42.27 -0.06
C HIS A 151 10.59 -41.68 0.59
N ARG A 152 11.58 -41.28 -0.22
CA ARG A 152 12.86 -40.73 0.22
C ARG A 152 13.02 -39.31 -0.33
N PRO A 153 12.88 -38.29 0.54
CA PRO A 153 13.23 -36.92 0.22
C PRO A 153 14.60 -36.76 -0.43
N CYS A 154 14.62 -36.20 -1.64
CA CYS A 154 15.85 -35.91 -2.36
C CYS A 154 15.63 -34.81 -3.38
N ILE A 155 16.75 -34.25 -3.86
CA ILE A 155 16.74 -33.30 -4.96
C ILE A 155 17.76 -33.79 -6.00
N ALA A 156 17.30 -34.11 -7.20
CA ALA A 156 18.15 -34.27 -8.36
C ALA A 156 18.25 -32.92 -9.09
N VAL A 157 19.44 -32.49 -9.46
CA VAL A 157 19.69 -31.22 -10.15
C VAL A 157 20.59 -31.42 -11.36
N VAL A 158 20.25 -30.77 -12.47
CA VAL A 158 21.09 -30.68 -13.66
C VAL A 158 21.26 -29.22 -14.06
N GLY A 159 22.50 -28.83 -14.37
CA GLY A 159 22.86 -27.50 -14.85
C GLY A 159 23.49 -27.54 -16.25
N GLN A 160 24.21 -26.47 -16.61
CA GLN A 160 24.84 -26.35 -17.93
C GLN A 160 25.86 -27.46 -18.27
N SER A 161 26.43 -28.13 -17.27
CA SER A 161 27.35 -29.24 -17.48
C SER A 161 26.66 -30.50 -18.05
N GLY A 162 25.33 -30.58 -17.99
CA GLY A 162 24.55 -31.76 -18.39
C GLY A 162 24.69 -32.97 -17.48
N THR A 163 25.64 -32.96 -16.53
CA THR A 163 25.80 -34.02 -15.52
C THR A 163 24.82 -33.82 -14.37
N PRO A 164 23.90 -34.77 -14.14
CA PRO A 164 22.97 -34.69 -13.03
C PRO A 164 23.67 -35.01 -11.70
N ARG A 165 23.18 -34.44 -10.60
CA ARG A 165 23.66 -34.72 -9.24
C ARG A 165 22.50 -34.86 -8.28
N MET A 166 22.64 -35.77 -7.31
CA MET A 166 21.72 -35.88 -6.19
C MET A 166 22.28 -35.06 -5.02
N ILE A 167 21.42 -34.26 -4.40
CA ILE A 167 21.73 -33.50 -3.19
C ILE A 167 20.73 -33.83 -2.09
N ALA A 168 21.14 -33.59 -0.85
CA ALA A 168 20.30 -33.81 0.32
C ALA A 168 19.04 -32.92 0.26
N PRO A 169 17.92 -33.37 0.84
CA PRO A 169 16.71 -32.57 0.94
C PRO A 169 16.94 -31.38 1.87
N GLU A 170 16.97 -30.17 1.31
CA GLU A 170 17.10 -28.92 2.05
C GLU A 170 16.23 -27.83 1.41
N ASP A 171 15.95 -26.77 2.17
CA ASP A 171 15.23 -25.61 1.66
C ASP A 171 16.10 -24.89 0.63
N PHE A 172 15.56 -24.64 -0.55
CA PHE A 172 16.32 -24.01 -1.63
C PHE A 172 15.47 -23.09 -2.48
N THR A 173 16.15 -22.24 -3.25
CA THR A 173 15.54 -21.39 -4.28
C THR A 173 16.06 -21.81 -5.64
N LEU A 174 15.18 -21.88 -6.63
CA LEU A 174 15.54 -22.30 -7.98
C LEU A 174 16.58 -21.35 -8.57
N GLU A 175 17.70 -21.92 -8.99
CA GLU A 175 18.78 -21.18 -9.64
C GLU A 175 18.55 -21.10 -11.17
N PRO A 176 18.73 -19.92 -11.80
CA PRO A 176 18.62 -19.78 -13.25
C PRO A 176 19.56 -20.71 -14.01
N GLY A 177 19.06 -21.34 -15.08
CA GLY A 177 19.84 -22.26 -15.91
C GLY A 177 20.07 -23.65 -15.29
N LYS A 178 19.46 -23.94 -14.14
CA LYS A 178 19.38 -25.29 -13.56
C LYS A 178 17.95 -25.81 -13.63
N ARG A 179 17.82 -27.13 -13.62
CA ARG A 179 16.56 -27.85 -13.54
C ARG A 179 16.60 -28.81 -12.37
N PHE A 180 15.48 -28.92 -11.68
CA PHE A 180 15.37 -29.65 -10.43
C PHE A 180 14.27 -30.69 -10.52
N LEU A 181 14.52 -31.88 -9.99
CA LEU A 181 13.53 -32.90 -9.69
C LEU A 181 13.56 -33.12 -8.19
N VAL A 182 12.43 -32.89 -7.54
CA VAL A 182 12.27 -32.88 -6.09
C VAL A 182 11.36 -34.05 -5.72
N ASN A 183 11.90 -35.03 -5.02
CA ASN A 183 11.07 -36.05 -4.39
C ASN A 183 10.59 -35.53 -3.06
N VAL A 184 9.28 -35.34 -2.84
CA VAL A 184 8.75 -34.71 -1.60
C VAL A 184 8.79 -35.61 -0.36
N GLY A 185 9.17 -36.87 -0.54
CA GLY A 185 9.08 -37.92 0.47
C GLY A 185 7.68 -38.46 0.62
N SER A 186 7.42 -39.09 1.76
CA SER A 186 6.14 -39.73 2.05
C SER A 186 5.50 -39.14 3.30
N VAL A 187 4.19 -38.91 3.21
CA VAL A 187 3.37 -38.54 4.36
C VAL A 187 3.16 -39.74 5.27
N GLY A 188 2.80 -40.90 4.72
CA GLY A 188 2.28 -42.03 5.50
C GLY A 188 3.24 -43.20 5.71
N GLN A 189 4.29 -43.31 4.89
CA GLN A 189 5.23 -44.44 4.91
C GLN A 189 6.67 -44.00 4.56
N PRO A 190 7.31 -43.10 5.31
CA PRO A 190 8.69 -42.66 5.03
C PRO A 190 9.68 -43.83 4.98
N ARG A 191 10.72 -43.74 4.15
CA ARG A 191 11.73 -44.81 3.93
C ARG A 191 13.18 -44.32 4.04
N ASP A 192 13.39 -43.27 4.81
CA ASP A 192 14.65 -42.55 4.96
C ASP A 192 15.13 -42.46 6.41
N TRP A 193 14.72 -43.42 7.25
CA TRP A 193 15.10 -43.55 8.66
C TRP A 193 14.59 -42.41 9.57
N ASP A 194 13.62 -41.62 9.09
CA ASP A 194 12.89 -40.63 9.87
C ASP A 194 11.40 -41.00 9.88
N SER A 195 10.87 -41.29 11.07
CA SER A 195 9.47 -41.69 11.25
C SER A 195 8.47 -40.54 11.08
N ARG A 196 8.92 -39.29 10.87
CA ARG A 196 8.04 -38.13 10.64
C ARG A 196 7.55 -38.07 9.20
N ALA A 197 6.30 -37.63 9.04
CA ALA A 197 5.71 -37.38 7.73
C ALA A 197 6.49 -36.28 6.97
N SER A 198 6.70 -36.45 5.66
CA SER A 198 7.41 -35.50 4.81
C SER A 198 6.49 -34.89 3.75
N TYR A 199 6.63 -33.59 3.51
CA TYR A 199 6.05 -32.90 2.36
C TYR A 199 6.80 -31.60 2.04
N CYS A 200 6.48 -30.97 0.91
CA CYS A 200 7.11 -29.71 0.50
C CYS A 200 6.09 -28.57 0.36
N ILE A 201 6.54 -27.34 0.58
CA ILE A 201 5.83 -26.12 0.18
C ILE A 201 6.61 -25.46 -0.95
N TYR A 202 5.95 -25.16 -2.06
CA TYR A 202 6.51 -24.40 -3.16
C TYR A 202 5.88 -23.02 -3.26
N ASP A 203 6.69 -21.97 -3.14
CA ASP A 203 6.28 -20.59 -3.35
C ASP A 203 6.67 -20.14 -4.77
N THR A 204 5.68 -19.90 -5.62
CA THR A 204 5.90 -19.50 -7.02
C THR A 204 6.51 -18.11 -7.15
N GLU A 205 6.33 -17.23 -6.16
CA GLU A 205 6.80 -15.85 -6.23
C GLU A 205 8.31 -15.78 -5.94
N SER A 206 8.74 -16.39 -4.83
CA SER A 206 10.16 -16.49 -4.49
C SER A 206 10.89 -17.59 -5.25
N LYS A 207 10.15 -18.50 -5.91
CA LYS A 207 10.66 -19.74 -6.53
C LYS A 207 11.44 -20.57 -5.53
N SER A 208 10.91 -20.71 -4.32
CA SER A 208 11.56 -21.44 -3.23
C SER A 208 10.76 -22.68 -2.84
N VAL A 209 11.46 -23.77 -2.56
CA VAL A 209 10.91 -25.03 -2.05
C VAL A 209 11.34 -25.18 -0.60
N PHE A 210 10.38 -25.44 0.28
CA PHE A 210 10.59 -25.60 1.72
C PHE A 210 10.16 -26.99 2.15
N TRP A 211 11.04 -27.70 2.84
CA TRP A 211 10.79 -29.03 3.35
C TRP A 211 10.12 -29.02 4.72
N ARG A 212 9.21 -29.97 4.92
CA ARG A 212 8.45 -30.08 6.17
C ARG A 212 8.53 -31.51 6.67
N ARG A 213 8.88 -31.66 7.96
CA ARG A 213 8.88 -32.93 8.69
C ARG A 213 7.96 -32.85 9.88
N ILE A 214 6.87 -33.60 9.85
CA ILE A 214 5.77 -33.46 10.79
C ILE A 214 5.68 -34.71 11.67
N PRO A 215 5.89 -34.60 12.99
CA PRO A 215 5.62 -35.70 13.90
C PRO A 215 4.11 -35.96 13.96
N PHE A 216 3.73 -37.22 14.03
CA PHE A 216 2.34 -37.65 14.19
C PHE A 216 2.24 -38.74 15.26
N ASP A 217 1.01 -39.10 15.64
CA ASP A 217 0.75 -40.07 16.68
C ASP A 217 1.01 -41.51 16.19
N LEU A 218 2.25 -41.96 16.34
CA LEU A 218 2.67 -43.32 15.96
C LEU A 218 2.00 -44.39 16.82
N ASP A 219 1.57 -44.07 18.05
CA ASP A 219 0.91 -45.05 18.92
C ASP A 219 -0.53 -45.27 18.46
N ALA A 220 -1.24 -44.19 18.13
CA ALA A 220 -2.55 -44.29 17.48
C ALA A 220 -2.48 -44.99 16.12
N TYR A 221 -1.40 -44.81 15.34
CA TYR A 221 -1.20 -45.54 14.09
C TYR A 221 -0.96 -47.04 14.34
N ARG A 222 -0.14 -47.43 15.33
CA ARG A 222 0.05 -48.83 15.74
C ARG A 222 -1.26 -49.47 16.19
N ASP A 223 -2.07 -48.75 16.97
CA ASP A 223 -3.36 -49.24 17.44
C ASP A 223 -4.35 -49.40 16.28
N ALA A 224 -4.34 -48.49 15.31
CA ALA A 224 -5.13 -48.62 14.09
C ALA A 224 -4.71 -49.81 13.23
N LEU A 225 -3.40 -50.06 13.06
CA LEU A 225 -2.89 -51.25 12.36
C LEU A 225 -3.34 -52.54 13.06
N ARG A 226 -3.23 -52.61 14.39
CA ARG A 226 -3.69 -53.78 15.18
C ARG A 226 -5.19 -53.99 15.05
N ALA A 227 -6.00 -52.94 15.14
CA ALA A 227 -7.45 -53.02 14.99
C ALA A 227 -7.87 -53.46 13.57
N ALA A 228 -7.01 -53.21 12.59
CA ALA A 228 -7.18 -53.61 11.19
C ALA A 228 -6.62 -55.01 10.87
N ASP A 229 -6.03 -55.70 11.85
CA ASP A 229 -5.27 -56.95 11.71
C ASP A 229 -4.12 -56.86 10.67
N ILE A 230 -3.51 -55.67 10.53
CA ILE A 230 -2.36 -55.45 9.65
C ILE A 230 -1.07 -55.64 10.45
N PRO A 231 -0.13 -56.50 9.99
CA PRO A 231 1.17 -56.67 10.64
C PRO A 231 1.96 -55.35 10.69
N LEU A 232 2.56 -55.03 11.84
CA LEU A 232 3.39 -53.81 11.97
C LEU A 232 4.56 -53.76 10.97
N ALA A 233 5.05 -54.92 10.53
CA ALA A 233 6.13 -55.06 9.55
C ALA A 233 5.79 -54.45 8.17
N THR A 234 4.51 -54.19 7.86
CA THR A 234 4.12 -53.44 6.65
C THR A 234 4.51 -51.96 6.72
N SER A 235 4.86 -51.46 7.91
CA SER A 235 5.28 -50.08 8.18
C SER A 235 6.65 -50.05 8.85
N PRO A 236 7.75 -50.33 8.12
CA PRO A 236 9.09 -50.46 8.70
C PRO A 236 9.60 -49.21 9.44
N PHE A 237 9.15 -48.02 9.03
CA PHE A 237 9.52 -46.76 9.70
C PHE A 237 9.11 -46.68 11.18
N LEU A 238 8.24 -47.59 11.65
CA LEU A 238 7.89 -47.72 13.07
C LEU A 238 9.06 -48.20 13.93
N ASP A 239 10.06 -48.87 13.33
CA ASP A 239 11.29 -49.27 14.00
C ASP A 239 12.22 -48.08 14.24
N ASP A 240 12.07 -47.01 13.44
CA ASP A 240 12.75 -45.72 13.58
C ASP A 240 12.00 -44.75 14.50
N ASP A 241 11.03 -45.24 15.28
CA ASP A 241 10.45 -44.45 16.36
C ASP A 241 11.53 -44.16 17.40
N PRO A 242 11.84 -42.90 17.74
CA PRO A 242 12.87 -42.57 18.74
C PRO A 242 12.37 -42.70 20.19
N ARG A 243 11.09 -43.06 20.39
CA ARG A 243 10.41 -43.16 21.70
C ARG A 243 10.39 -44.55 22.38
N PRO A 244 10.76 -45.70 21.79
CA PRO A 244 10.73 -47.00 22.46
C PRO A 244 11.38 -46.95 23.84
N GLY A 245 10.67 -47.48 24.85
CA GLY A 245 11.11 -47.48 26.25
C GLY A 245 10.85 -46.19 27.03
N ARG A 246 10.33 -45.14 26.39
CA ARG A 246 9.86 -43.93 27.10
C ARG A 246 8.36 -44.05 27.36
N PRO A 247 7.88 -43.83 28.60
CA PRO A 247 6.44 -43.80 28.83
C PRO A 247 5.82 -42.68 27.97
N PRO A 248 4.58 -42.82 27.51
CA PRO A 248 3.81 -41.72 26.93
C PRO A 248 3.96 -40.45 27.77
N LEU A 249 4.02 -39.27 27.16
CA LEU A 249 4.18 -38.01 27.90
C LEU A 249 3.10 -37.85 29.00
N ARG A 250 1.89 -38.36 28.75
CA ARG A 250 0.77 -38.43 29.71
C ARG A 250 1.00 -39.34 30.92
N GLU A 251 1.94 -40.29 30.84
CA GLU A 251 2.36 -41.20 31.91
C GLU A 251 3.63 -40.69 32.60
N MET A 252 4.48 -39.95 31.89
CA MET A 252 5.65 -39.25 32.46
C MET A 252 5.24 -38.01 33.26
N ILE A 253 4.16 -37.35 32.86
CA ILE A 253 3.49 -36.31 33.63
C ILE A 253 2.44 -37.04 34.48
N PRO A 254 2.42 -36.91 35.82
CA PRO A 254 1.41 -37.56 36.64
C PRO A 254 0.05 -36.87 36.42
N PHE A 255 -0.61 -37.18 35.31
CA PHE A 255 -2.02 -36.84 35.14
C PHE A 255 -2.81 -37.92 35.84
N ASN A 256 -2.99 -37.74 37.15
CA ASN A 256 -3.90 -38.53 37.96
C ASN A 256 -5.25 -37.80 37.97
N PRO A 257 -6.13 -38.00 36.97
CA PRO A 257 -7.45 -37.41 37.02
C PRO A 257 -8.13 -37.98 38.29
N PRO A 258 -8.61 -37.12 39.19
CA PRO A 258 -9.10 -37.55 40.49
C PRO A 258 -10.30 -38.48 40.32
N ALA A 259 -10.28 -39.60 41.05
CA ALA A 259 -11.27 -40.69 40.97
C ALA A 259 -12.71 -40.26 41.36
N ASN A 260 -12.87 -39.05 41.86
CA ASN A 260 -14.11 -38.51 42.37
C ASN A 260 -14.06 -36.97 42.34
N ALA A 261 -15.20 -36.35 42.03
CA ALA A 261 -15.33 -34.91 41.81
C ALA A 261 -14.79 -34.07 42.99
N ASP A 262 -14.89 -34.58 44.22
CA ASP A 262 -14.42 -33.86 45.41
C ASP A 262 -12.88 -33.77 45.50
N LYS A 263 -12.16 -34.76 44.94
CA LYS A 263 -10.69 -34.70 44.80
C LYS A 263 -10.24 -33.87 43.60
N ALA A 264 -11.15 -33.55 42.66
CA ALA A 264 -10.88 -32.66 41.52
C ALA A 264 -10.68 -31.22 41.91
N VAL A 265 -11.17 -30.81 43.08
CA VAL A 265 -11.27 -29.41 43.46
C VAL A 265 -10.01 -28.87 44.16
N GLN A 266 -9.07 -29.71 44.58
CA GLN A 266 -7.95 -29.24 45.42
C GLN A 266 -6.81 -28.53 44.67
N ASN A 267 -6.74 -28.62 43.34
CA ASN A 267 -5.75 -27.87 42.53
C ASN A 267 -6.37 -27.29 41.23
N VAL A 268 -7.62 -26.82 41.30
CA VAL A 268 -8.18 -26.01 40.22
C VAL A 268 -7.75 -24.56 40.45
N THR A 269 -6.75 -24.09 39.71
CA THR A 269 -6.67 -22.66 39.44
C THR A 269 -7.91 -22.31 38.63
N PRO A 270 -8.86 -21.51 39.14
CA PRO A 270 -10.01 -21.11 38.36
C PRO A 270 -9.50 -20.46 37.07
N VAL A 271 -10.23 -20.66 35.98
CA VAL A 271 -9.94 -20.06 34.66
C VAL A 271 -10.21 -18.54 34.71
N GLN A 272 -9.55 -17.85 35.63
CA GLN A 272 -9.46 -16.40 35.67
C GLN A 272 -8.48 -15.90 34.60
N TYR A 273 -7.74 -16.77 33.90
CA TYR A 273 -6.81 -16.35 32.85
C TYR A 273 -7.51 -16.06 31.50
N LEU A 274 -8.50 -16.85 31.08
CA LEU A 274 -9.15 -16.64 29.78
C LEU A 274 -10.08 -15.42 29.78
N ASP A 275 -10.78 -15.15 30.89
CA ASP A 275 -11.63 -13.97 30.99
C ASP A 275 -10.84 -12.68 31.24
N THR A 276 -9.73 -12.75 31.99
CA THR A 276 -8.81 -11.61 32.09
C THR A 276 -8.13 -11.35 30.75
N LEU A 277 -7.71 -12.39 29.99
CA LEU A 277 -7.19 -12.19 28.63
C LEU A 277 -8.24 -11.58 27.71
N ARG A 278 -9.48 -12.08 27.72
CA ARG A 278 -10.55 -11.53 26.87
C ARG A 278 -10.89 -10.09 27.23
N ARG A 279 -10.80 -9.70 28.51
CA ARG A 279 -10.95 -8.30 28.94
C ARG A 279 -9.74 -7.46 28.53
N ARG A 280 -8.52 -7.99 28.65
CA ARG A 280 -7.28 -7.31 28.27
C ARG A 280 -7.22 -7.09 26.76
N VAL A 281 -7.58 -8.08 25.95
CA VAL A 281 -7.67 -7.98 24.49
C VAL A 281 -8.74 -6.96 24.07
N ARG A 282 -9.91 -6.96 24.72
CA ARG A 282 -10.96 -5.94 24.47
C ARG A 282 -10.48 -4.54 24.84
N TRP A 283 -9.75 -4.40 25.94
CA TRP A 283 -9.17 -3.14 26.39
C TRP A 283 -8.08 -2.64 25.43
N TRP A 284 -7.16 -3.52 24.99
CA TRP A 284 -6.15 -3.21 23.97
C TRP A 284 -6.76 -2.84 22.63
N LYS A 285 -7.81 -3.55 22.17
CA LYS A 285 -8.56 -3.15 20.96
C LYS A 285 -9.15 -1.75 21.09
N ARG A 286 -9.76 -1.41 22.23
CA ARG A 286 -10.31 -0.07 22.48
C ARG A 286 -9.21 1.00 22.53
N LEU A 287 -8.06 0.70 23.13
CA LEU A 287 -6.90 1.61 23.16
C LEU A 287 -6.34 1.87 21.76
N VAL A 288 -6.19 0.82 20.94
CA VAL A 288 -5.70 0.95 19.56
C VAL A 288 -6.68 1.77 18.72
N ILE A 289 -7.98 1.51 18.83
CA ILE A 289 -9.01 2.31 18.15
C ILE A 289 -8.95 3.77 18.61
N GLY A 290 -8.80 4.01 19.91
CA GLY A 290 -8.65 5.36 20.47
C GLY A 290 -7.39 6.07 19.98
N LEU A 291 -6.27 5.37 19.90
CA LEU A 291 -4.99 5.90 19.39
C LEU A 291 -5.10 6.26 17.91
N VAL A 292 -5.70 5.40 17.10
CA VAL A 292 -5.92 5.65 15.66
C VAL A 292 -6.84 6.86 15.46
N ALA A 293 -7.95 6.95 16.21
CA ALA A 293 -8.83 8.11 16.16
C ALA A 293 -8.12 9.39 16.59
N PHE A 294 -7.28 9.34 17.63
CA PHE A 294 -6.48 10.46 18.09
C PHE A 294 -5.45 10.91 17.05
N LEU A 295 -4.76 9.98 16.39
CA LEU A 295 -3.80 10.29 15.32
C LEU A 295 -4.48 10.92 14.10
N ILE A 296 -5.66 10.44 13.70
CA ILE A 296 -6.45 11.03 12.61
C ILE A 296 -6.86 12.48 12.97
N MET A 297 -7.32 12.69 14.21
CA MET A 297 -7.69 14.02 14.70
C MET A 297 -6.49 14.97 14.76
N MET A 298 -5.33 14.48 15.22
CA MET A 298 -4.08 15.26 15.23
C MET A 298 -3.58 15.61 13.83
N ALA A 299 -3.69 14.67 12.88
CA ALA A 299 -3.35 14.93 11.48
C ALA A 299 -4.30 15.97 10.86
N GLY A 300 -5.60 15.88 11.14
CA GLY A 300 -6.59 16.87 10.70
C GLY A 300 -6.35 18.25 11.31
N PHE A 301 -6.03 18.33 12.60
CA PHE A 301 -5.71 19.58 13.29
C PHE A 301 -4.40 20.19 12.79
N GLY A 302 -3.37 19.37 12.57
CA GLY A 302 -2.11 19.78 11.95
C GLY A 302 -2.31 20.33 10.54
N GLY A 303 -3.11 19.64 9.71
CA GLY A 303 -3.48 20.11 8.37
C GLY A 303 -4.24 21.43 8.38
N TRP A 304 -5.16 21.62 9.34
CA TRP A 304 -5.90 22.87 9.50
C TRP A 304 -5.01 24.05 9.92
N ILE A 305 -4.07 23.84 10.85
CA ILE A 305 -3.07 24.87 11.22
C ILE A 305 -2.18 25.21 10.03
N TRP A 306 -1.70 24.20 9.31
CA TRP A 306 -0.83 24.35 8.14
C TRP A 306 -1.50 25.17 7.02
N MET A 307 -2.77 24.89 6.72
CA MET A 307 -3.57 25.67 5.75
C MET A 307 -3.74 27.14 6.15
N ARG A 308 -3.90 27.43 7.45
CA ARG A 308 -4.04 28.81 7.93
C ARG A 308 -2.72 29.59 7.88
N GLN A 309 -1.57 28.93 7.98
CA GLN A 309 -0.27 29.58 8.01
C GLN A 309 0.34 29.81 6.61
N ILE A 310 0.00 29.00 5.61
CA ILE A 310 0.70 29.02 4.30
C ILE A 310 0.12 30.02 3.29
N HIS A 311 -1.15 30.39 3.41
CA HIS A 311 -1.77 31.36 2.50
C HIS A 311 -2.40 32.57 3.22
N PRO A 312 -1.62 33.43 3.91
CA PRO A 312 -2.18 34.65 4.51
C PRO A 312 -2.37 35.77 3.49
N GLU A 313 -1.67 35.70 2.35
CA GLU A 313 -1.74 36.68 1.28
C GLU A 313 -2.99 36.47 0.43
N SER A 314 -3.67 37.56 0.11
CA SER A 314 -4.79 37.53 -0.82
C SER A 314 -4.75 38.75 -1.73
N ASP A 315 -4.76 38.49 -3.03
CA ASP A 315 -5.00 39.49 -4.06
C ASP A 315 -6.47 39.46 -4.47
N VAL A 316 -7.13 40.61 -4.36
CA VAL A 316 -8.49 40.80 -4.88
C VAL A 316 -8.35 41.60 -6.17
N PRO A 317 -8.49 40.96 -7.35
CA PRO A 317 -8.38 41.65 -8.62
C PRO A 317 -9.56 42.61 -8.80
N GLY A 318 -9.29 43.82 -9.30
CA GLY A 318 -10.32 44.71 -9.80
C GLY A 318 -10.91 44.18 -11.11
N SER A 319 -12.16 44.52 -11.41
CA SER A 319 -12.78 44.20 -12.69
C SER A 319 -12.12 44.99 -13.83
N ASP A 320 -11.62 44.30 -14.87
CA ASP A 320 -11.06 44.93 -16.07
C ASP A 320 -12.16 45.36 -17.06
N LEU A 321 -12.10 46.61 -17.55
CA LEU A 321 -12.17 46.99 -18.98
C LEU A 321 -12.24 48.53 -19.22
N VAL A 322 -11.65 48.88 -20.38
CA VAL A 322 -11.41 50.19 -21.04
C VAL A 322 -10.39 51.09 -20.34
N ALA A 323 -9.13 50.96 -20.78
CA ALA A 323 -8.07 51.87 -20.42
C ALA A 323 -8.38 53.29 -20.94
N VAL A 324 -8.42 54.25 -20.02
CA VAL A 324 -8.65 55.66 -20.36
C VAL A 324 -7.37 56.21 -20.98
N ARG A 325 -7.47 56.82 -22.16
CA ARG A 325 -6.37 57.56 -22.79
C ARG A 325 -6.31 58.95 -22.19
N ALA A 326 -5.28 59.24 -21.40
CA ALA A 326 -5.07 60.55 -20.79
C ALA A 326 -4.86 61.68 -21.82
N VAL A 327 -4.55 61.33 -23.08
CA VAL A 327 -4.35 62.28 -24.19
C VAL A 327 -5.65 62.99 -24.57
N ASP A 328 -6.79 62.31 -24.43
CA ASP A 328 -8.10 62.77 -24.89
C ASP A 328 -8.85 63.59 -23.81
N MET A 329 -8.18 63.92 -22.69
CA MET A 329 -8.80 64.57 -21.54
C MET A 329 -8.29 66.01 -21.34
N GLU A 330 -9.21 66.91 -20.97
CA GLU A 330 -8.92 68.31 -20.68
C GLU A 330 -8.08 68.47 -19.39
N PRO A 331 -7.20 69.49 -19.30
CA PRO A 331 -6.50 69.84 -18.06
C PRO A 331 -7.48 70.04 -16.89
N GLY A 332 -7.11 69.54 -15.71
CA GLY A 332 -7.95 69.62 -14.50
C GLY A 332 -9.04 68.54 -14.35
N VAL A 333 -9.20 67.64 -15.34
CA VAL A 333 -10.06 66.46 -15.16
C VAL A 333 -9.28 65.34 -14.46
N ASN A 334 -9.92 64.73 -13.46
CA ASN A 334 -9.32 63.61 -12.74
C ASN A 334 -9.32 62.35 -13.61
N LEU A 335 -8.13 61.82 -13.88
CA LEU A 335 -7.91 60.61 -14.68
C LEU A 335 -8.26 59.31 -13.92
N LEU A 336 -8.46 59.39 -12.60
CA LEU A 336 -8.83 58.24 -11.77
C LEU A 336 -10.35 58.02 -11.77
N SER A 337 -10.76 56.78 -11.92
CA SER A 337 -12.15 56.36 -11.75
C SER A 337 -12.39 55.83 -10.33
N PHE A 338 -13.53 56.18 -9.75
CA PHE A 338 -13.95 55.72 -8.43
C PHE A 338 -15.32 55.03 -8.49
N PRO A 339 -15.57 54.00 -7.66
CA PRO A 339 -16.84 53.31 -7.67
C PRO A 339 -17.97 54.11 -7.00
N PRO A 340 -19.23 53.89 -7.42
CA PRO A 340 -20.38 54.51 -6.78
C PRO A 340 -20.56 53.99 -5.34
N LEU A 341 -21.07 54.83 -4.46
CA LEU A 341 -21.51 54.45 -3.11
C LEU A 341 -23.03 54.20 -3.11
N PRO A 342 -23.56 53.30 -2.25
CA PRO A 342 -22.84 52.40 -1.33
C PRO A 342 -22.32 51.12 -2.02
N MET A 343 -21.21 50.58 -1.51
CA MET A 343 -20.71 49.25 -1.91
C MET A 343 -21.01 48.21 -0.83
N ALA A 344 -21.35 46.98 -1.25
CA ALA A 344 -21.52 45.87 -0.33
C ALA A 344 -20.17 45.44 0.27
N SER A 345 -20.16 45.09 1.56
CA SER A 345 -18.94 44.61 2.22
C SER A 345 -18.45 43.32 1.56
N GLY A 346 -17.17 43.27 1.17
CA GLY A 346 -16.54 42.09 0.57
C GLY A 346 -16.63 42.00 -0.97
N THR A 347 -17.23 42.97 -1.66
CA THR A 347 -17.18 43.03 -3.14
C THR A 347 -15.89 43.66 -3.63
N ALA A 348 -15.33 43.14 -4.74
CA ALA A 348 -14.17 43.73 -5.41
C ALA A 348 -14.44 45.20 -5.78
N ILE A 349 -13.42 46.06 -5.62
CA ILE A 349 -13.52 47.49 -5.90
C ILE A 349 -13.34 47.69 -7.43
N PRO A 350 -14.38 48.10 -8.18
CA PRO A 350 -14.26 48.25 -9.63
C PRO A 350 -13.09 49.17 -9.99
N LYS A 351 -12.26 48.76 -10.96
CA LYS A 351 -11.06 49.48 -11.44
C LYS A 351 -9.95 49.68 -10.39
N TRP A 352 -10.01 49.01 -9.24
CA TRP A 352 -8.98 49.04 -8.22
C TRP A 352 -8.64 47.63 -7.74
N SER A 353 -7.35 47.29 -7.75
CA SER A 353 -6.86 46.03 -7.19
C SER A 353 -6.40 46.26 -5.75
N VAL A 354 -6.66 45.28 -4.89
CA VAL A 354 -6.30 45.31 -3.47
C VAL A 354 -5.42 44.11 -3.16
N HIS A 355 -4.30 44.36 -2.48
CA HIS A 355 -3.46 43.33 -1.90
C HIS A 355 -3.45 43.43 -0.39
N LEU A 356 -3.73 42.30 0.24
CA LEU A 356 -3.64 42.12 1.68
C LEU A 356 -2.55 41.09 1.93
N GLY A 357 -1.39 41.52 2.41
CA GLY A 357 -0.32 40.61 2.82
C GLY A 357 -0.75 39.68 3.97
N ASN A 358 -1.72 40.10 4.79
CA ASN A 358 -2.38 39.26 5.80
C ASN A 358 -3.90 39.50 5.82
N ARG A 359 -4.65 38.71 5.04
CA ARG A 359 -6.11 38.83 4.91
C ARG A 359 -6.92 38.76 6.21
N TYR A 360 -6.33 38.19 7.27
CA TYR A 360 -6.98 38.09 8.58
C TYR A 360 -6.75 39.31 9.49
N ARG A 361 -5.74 40.12 9.18
CA ARG A 361 -5.30 41.27 9.97
C ARG A 361 -5.30 42.58 9.20
N GLN A 362 -5.64 42.54 7.91
CA GLN A 362 -5.63 43.68 7.01
C GLN A 362 -6.96 43.77 6.27
N GLN A 363 -7.44 44.99 6.07
CA GLN A 363 -8.68 45.27 5.37
C GLN A 363 -8.54 46.56 4.55
N ALA A 364 -9.15 46.58 3.36
CA ALA A 364 -9.28 47.77 2.54
C ALA A 364 -10.74 47.94 2.14
N LEU A 365 -11.29 49.13 2.36
CA LEU A 365 -12.71 49.44 2.13
C LEU A 365 -12.85 50.73 1.33
N TRP A 366 -13.89 50.80 0.51
CA TRP A 366 -14.37 52.03 -0.12
C TRP A 366 -15.67 52.46 0.56
N ALA A 367 -15.67 53.62 1.22
CA ALA A 367 -16.79 54.07 2.03
C ALA A 367 -16.95 55.60 2.02
N ALA A 368 -18.12 56.07 2.47
CA ALA A 368 -18.32 57.49 2.77
C ALA A 368 -17.52 57.86 4.03
N LEU A 369 -16.66 58.87 3.90
CA LEU A 369 -15.86 59.46 4.98
C LEU A 369 -16.56 60.72 5.53
N GLU A 370 -15.89 61.45 6.42
CA GLU A 370 -16.35 62.73 6.95
C GLU A 370 -16.93 63.65 5.85
N ASN A 371 -18.14 64.17 6.06
CA ASN A 371 -18.94 64.97 5.13
C ASN A 371 -19.42 64.24 3.87
N GLU A 372 -19.73 62.94 3.97
CA GLU A 372 -20.25 62.08 2.88
C GLU A 372 -19.32 61.98 1.66
N ARG A 373 -18.04 62.37 1.81
CA ARG A 373 -17.08 62.27 0.71
C ARG A 373 -16.60 60.84 0.54
N PRO A 374 -16.61 60.29 -0.68
CA PRO A 374 -16.08 58.95 -0.91
C PRO A 374 -14.56 58.88 -0.67
N GLY A 375 -14.09 57.78 -0.10
CA GLY A 375 -12.66 57.53 0.06
C GLY A 375 -12.32 56.10 0.48
N PHE A 376 -11.01 55.82 0.52
CA PHE A 376 -10.48 54.53 0.95
C PHE A 376 -10.18 54.51 2.44
N ILE A 377 -10.46 53.37 3.08
CA ILE A 377 -10.08 53.06 4.45
C ILE A 377 -9.18 51.83 4.41
N LEU A 378 -7.92 52.00 4.81
CA LEU A 378 -6.96 50.91 4.95
C LEU A 378 -6.71 50.65 6.43
N ARG A 379 -7.02 49.44 6.90
CA ARG A 379 -6.76 48.99 8.26
C ARG A 379 -5.73 47.87 8.23
N SER A 380 -4.72 47.96 9.10
CA SER A 380 -3.72 46.92 9.25
C SER A 380 -3.38 46.70 10.72
N GLU A 381 -3.31 45.44 11.13
CA GLU A 381 -2.82 44.99 12.43
C GLU A 381 -1.48 44.23 12.27
N ASP A 382 -0.86 44.32 11.09
CA ASP A 382 0.39 43.64 10.74
C ASP A 382 1.37 44.63 10.08
N SER A 383 2.44 44.99 10.80
CA SER A 383 3.48 45.90 10.31
C SER A 383 4.54 45.21 9.44
N GLN A 384 4.55 43.87 9.38
CA GLN A 384 5.57 43.12 8.64
C GLN A 384 5.16 42.91 7.18
N ARG A 385 3.84 42.84 6.93
CA ARG A 385 3.28 42.56 5.60
C ARG A 385 2.71 43.81 4.94
N GLU A 386 2.92 43.93 3.64
CA GLU A 386 2.48 45.09 2.88
C GLU A 386 0.96 45.03 2.61
N ILE A 387 0.31 46.18 2.71
CA ILE A 387 -1.05 46.40 2.19
C ILE A 387 -0.95 47.44 1.08
N TRP A 388 -1.61 47.19 -0.05
CA TRP A 388 -1.69 48.17 -1.13
C TRP A 388 -3.01 48.16 -1.88
N ILE A 389 -3.38 49.35 -2.37
CA ILE A 389 -4.43 49.55 -3.36
C ILE A 389 -3.81 50.13 -4.63
N SER A 390 -4.24 49.67 -5.79
CA SER A 390 -3.67 50.08 -7.08
C SER A 390 -4.79 50.36 -8.08
N SER A 391 -4.73 51.51 -8.74
CA SER A 391 -5.68 51.87 -9.79
C SER A 391 -5.50 51.00 -11.03
N ALA A 392 -6.52 50.97 -11.88
CA ALA A 392 -6.39 50.52 -13.26
C ALA A 392 -5.30 51.32 -14.01
N SER A 393 -4.75 50.72 -15.07
CA SER A 393 -3.75 51.34 -15.94
C SER A 393 -4.35 52.52 -16.72
N ILE A 394 -3.67 53.66 -16.71
CA ILE A 394 -4.02 54.86 -17.46
C ILE A 394 -2.99 55.06 -18.57
N HIS A 395 -3.42 55.07 -19.83
CA HIS A 395 -2.49 55.29 -20.95
C HIS A 395 -2.09 56.75 -21.04
N VAL A 396 -0.79 57.00 -21.21
CA VAL A 396 -0.21 58.34 -21.20
C VAL A 396 0.79 58.48 -22.36
N SER A 397 1.09 59.72 -22.74
CA SER A 397 2.11 60.03 -23.75
C SER A 397 3.42 60.51 -23.14
N PRO A 398 4.56 60.31 -23.82
CA PRO A 398 5.85 60.89 -23.43
C PRO A 398 5.77 62.41 -23.20
N GLY A 399 6.50 62.93 -22.20
CA GLY A 399 6.59 64.36 -21.91
C GLY A 399 5.32 64.99 -21.30
N MET A 400 4.26 64.21 -21.05
CA MET A 400 3.06 64.71 -20.39
C MET A 400 3.34 65.03 -18.93
N ARG A 401 2.92 66.22 -18.48
CA ARG A 401 3.00 66.66 -17.08
C ARG A 401 1.72 66.28 -16.33
N LEU A 402 1.88 65.49 -15.28
CA LEU A 402 0.78 65.05 -14.43
C LEU A 402 0.97 65.56 -13.01
N THR A 403 -0.14 65.88 -12.35
CA THR A 403 -0.17 66.26 -10.94
C THR A 403 -0.99 65.24 -10.18
N LEU A 404 -0.35 64.57 -9.22
CA LEU A 404 -1.01 63.72 -8.24
C LEU A 404 -1.34 64.54 -7.00
N GLN A 405 -2.56 64.40 -6.50
CA GLN A 405 -3.02 65.00 -5.25
C GLN A 405 -3.81 63.97 -4.43
N ALA A 406 -3.59 63.93 -3.11
CA ALA A 406 -4.38 63.11 -2.18
C ALA A 406 -4.45 63.78 -0.80
N LEU A 407 -5.53 63.56 -0.07
CA LEU A 407 -5.61 63.87 1.36
C LEU A 407 -5.57 62.57 2.14
N VAL A 408 -4.65 62.47 3.11
CA VAL A 408 -4.47 61.29 3.95
C VAL A 408 -4.62 61.67 5.42
N LYS A 409 -5.39 60.89 6.17
CA LYS A 409 -5.54 61.01 7.64
C LYS A 409 -5.18 59.67 8.27
N LYS A 410 -4.51 59.71 9.42
CA LYS A 410 -4.03 58.53 10.13
C LYS A 410 -4.70 58.44 11.50
N SER A 411 -4.92 57.23 11.98
CA SER A 411 -5.40 57.02 13.33
C SER A 411 -4.30 57.32 14.36
N PRO A 412 -4.65 57.67 15.61
CA PRO A 412 -3.66 57.98 16.65
C PRO A 412 -2.71 56.82 16.98
N ASP A 413 -3.16 55.58 16.78
CA ASP A 413 -2.40 54.33 16.94
C ASP A 413 -1.57 53.96 15.71
N PHE A 414 -1.48 54.83 14.69
CA PHE A 414 -0.72 54.55 13.49
C PHE A 414 0.78 54.41 13.77
N SER A 415 1.37 53.29 13.36
CA SER A 415 2.82 53.05 13.41
C SER A 415 3.30 52.30 12.17
N GLY A 416 4.28 52.87 11.45
CA GLY A 416 4.85 52.29 10.24
C GLY A 416 5.06 53.30 9.12
N SER A 417 4.99 52.81 7.87
CA SER A 417 5.23 53.60 6.66
C SER A 417 4.07 53.52 5.69
N LEU A 418 3.79 54.64 5.03
CA LEU A 418 2.80 54.77 3.97
C LEU A 418 3.41 55.60 2.84
N ALA A 419 3.20 55.18 1.60
CA ALA A 419 3.68 55.87 0.41
C ALA A 419 2.61 55.87 -0.67
N VAL A 420 2.47 57.02 -1.33
CA VAL A 420 1.71 57.12 -2.57
C VAL A 420 2.72 57.06 -3.71
N VAL A 421 2.61 56.01 -4.53
CA VAL A 421 3.57 55.66 -5.57
C VAL A 421 2.86 55.68 -6.91
N ILE A 422 3.57 56.15 -7.92
CA ILE A 422 3.12 56.08 -9.31
C ILE A 422 4.05 55.11 -10.04
N PRO A 423 3.69 53.83 -10.10
CA PRO A 423 4.40 52.89 -10.93
C PRO A 423 4.21 53.25 -12.41
N LEU A 424 5.34 53.34 -13.12
CA LEU A 424 5.36 53.49 -14.56
C LEU A 424 5.43 52.12 -15.20
N VAL A 425 4.52 51.85 -16.13
CA VAL A 425 4.55 50.65 -16.96
C VAL A 425 5.23 51.04 -18.27
N LEU A 426 6.41 50.46 -18.48
CA LEU A 426 7.25 50.64 -19.66
C LEU A 426 7.08 49.43 -20.59
N ARG A 427 7.19 49.65 -21.89
CA ARG A 427 7.27 48.57 -22.88
C ARG A 427 8.71 48.10 -22.96
N VAL A 428 8.96 46.81 -22.74
CA VAL A 428 10.32 46.24 -22.85
C VAL A 428 10.69 46.16 -24.33
N GLU A 429 11.83 46.74 -24.72
CA GLU A 429 12.43 46.52 -26.04
C GLU A 429 13.37 45.32 -25.94
N SER A 430 12.88 44.13 -26.32
CA SER A 430 13.74 43.04 -26.79
C SER A 430 13.88 43.15 -28.31
N PRO A 431 15.05 42.80 -28.90
CA PRO A 431 15.22 42.75 -30.37
C PRO A 431 14.34 41.69 -31.06
N SER A 432 13.55 40.95 -30.30
CA SER A 432 12.51 40.02 -30.71
C SER A 432 11.24 40.35 -29.93
N PRO A 433 10.03 40.32 -30.53
CA PRO A 433 8.79 40.53 -29.79
C PRO A 433 8.56 39.34 -28.86
N GLU A 434 9.09 39.41 -27.65
CA GLU A 434 8.73 38.46 -26.61
C GLU A 434 7.33 38.79 -26.12
N THR A 435 6.40 37.89 -26.45
CA THR A 435 5.07 37.85 -25.89
C THR A 435 5.05 36.88 -24.71
N ASP A 436 4.23 37.14 -23.71
CA ASP A 436 3.91 36.10 -22.74
C ASP A 436 3.19 34.92 -23.41
N ALA A 437 2.90 33.85 -22.66
CA ALA A 437 2.22 32.66 -23.16
C ALA A 437 0.82 32.92 -23.77
N SER A 438 0.30 34.15 -23.67
CA SER A 438 -0.98 34.60 -24.21
C SER A 438 -0.87 35.55 -25.41
N GLY A 439 0.35 35.91 -25.85
CA GLY A 439 0.56 36.82 -26.97
C GLY A 439 0.65 38.31 -26.59
N ALA A 440 0.67 38.66 -25.29
CA ALA A 440 0.73 40.05 -24.84
C ALA A 440 2.19 40.53 -24.68
N PRO A 441 2.52 41.80 -25.02
CA PRO A 441 3.87 42.33 -24.91
C PRO A 441 4.34 42.33 -23.44
N ILE A 442 5.59 41.91 -23.19
CA ILE A 442 6.17 41.96 -21.84
C ILE A 442 6.30 43.43 -21.39
N LEU A 443 5.60 43.78 -20.32
CA LEU A 443 5.58 45.11 -19.72
C LEU A 443 6.41 45.12 -18.44
N GLU A 444 7.37 46.03 -18.32
CA GLU A 444 8.15 46.21 -17.09
C GLU A 444 7.54 47.32 -16.25
N THR A 445 7.22 47.03 -14.98
CA THR A 445 6.70 48.03 -14.05
C THR A 445 7.83 48.56 -13.16
N ARG A 446 8.15 49.85 -13.28
CA ARG A 446 9.17 50.52 -12.44
C ARG A 446 8.52 51.55 -11.51
N PRO A 447 8.75 51.50 -10.18
CA PRO A 447 8.30 52.55 -9.28
C PRO A 447 9.17 53.80 -9.49
N GLN A 448 8.71 54.73 -10.33
CA GLN A 448 9.53 55.86 -10.74
C GLN A 448 9.31 57.12 -9.90
N PHE A 449 8.08 57.35 -9.46
CA PHE A 449 7.75 58.51 -8.62
C PHE A 449 7.17 58.02 -7.29
N VAL A 450 7.94 58.21 -6.22
CA VAL A 450 7.52 57.91 -4.85
C VAL A 450 7.26 59.24 -4.15
N VAL A 451 5.98 59.55 -3.91
CA VAL A 451 5.62 60.70 -3.07
C VAL A 451 5.62 60.22 -1.63
N LYS A 452 6.73 60.45 -0.92
CA LYS A 452 6.74 60.31 0.53
C LYS A 452 5.94 61.49 1.10
N GLU A 453 5.06 61.20 2.05
CA GLU A 453 4.12 62.18 2.60
C GLU A 453 4.84 63.41 3.18
N PRO A 454 4.25 64.62 3.06
CA PRO A 454 4.72 65.76 3.80
C PRO A 454 4.40 65.59 5.29
N THR A 455 5.40 65.83 6.13
CA THR A 455 5.36 65.65 7.59
C THR A 455 4.54 66.71 8.33
N VAL A 456 3.86 67.63 7.62
CA VAL A 456 3.19 68.79 8.22
C VAL A 456 1.67 68.62 8.16
N PRO A 457 0.99 68.42 9.31
CA PRO A 457 -0.46 68.26 9.36
C PRO A 457 -1.19 69.58 9.06
N ARG A 458 -2.33 69.52 8.36
CA ARG A 458 -3.31 70.62 8.36
C ARG A 458 -4.07 70.64 9.69
N ALA A 459 -4.68 71.77 10.02
CA ALA A 459 -5.44 71.97 11.27
C ALA A 459 -6.61 70.98 11.47
N ASP A 460 -7.06 70.31 10.41
CA ASP A 460 -8.15 69.31 10.41
C ASP A 460 -7.65 67.85 10.52
N GLY A 461 -6.34 67.63 10.74
CA GLY A 461 -5.73 66.31 10.87
C GLY A 461 -5.48 65.59 9.54
N TRP A 462 -5.72 66.25 8.40
CA TRP A 462 -5.43 65.73 7.07
C TRP A 462 -4.08 66.23 6.53
N SER A 463 -3.32 65.36 5.90
CA SER A 463 -2.06 65.70 5.22
C SER A 463 -2.27 65.73 3.71
N LEU A 464 -1.86 66.83 3.07
CA LEU A 464 -1.93 66.98 1.61
C LEU A 464 -0.70 66.36 0.96
N VAL A 465 -0.87 65.27 0.23
CA VAL A 465 0.15 64.74 -0.67
C VAL A 465 -0.06 65.37 -2.04
N LYS A 466 0.90 66.15 -2.54
CA LYS A 466 0.83 66.74 -3.88
C LYS A 466 2.19 66.70 -4.56
N GLN A 467 2.25 66.13 -5.76
CA GLN A 467 3.47 66.12 -6.57
C GLN A 467 3.12 66.25 -8.05
N THR A 468 3.81 67.17 -8.73
CA THR A 468 3.80 67.27 -10.19
C THR A 468 5.05 66.61 -10.74
N PHE A 469 4.90 65.80 -11.78
CA PHE A 469 6.00 65.09 -12.43
C PHE A 469 5.81 65.10 -13.94
N GLU A 470 6.93 65.01 -14.66
CA GLU A 470 6.97 64.93 -16.11
C GLU A 470 7.31 63.50 -16.51
N LEU A 471 6.50 62.94 -17.41
CA LEU A 471 6.67 61.57 -17.84
C LEU A 471 7.89 61.42 -18.77
N PRO A 472 8.67 60.32 -18.63
CA PRO A 472 9.87 60.11 -19.44
C PRO A 472 9.55 59.88 -20.93
N VAL A 473 10.57 59.60 -21.76
CA VAL A 473 10.46 59.59 -23.23
C VAL A 473 9.62 58.42 -23.78
N ARG A 474 9.29 57.38 -22.99
CA ARG A 474 8.57 56.17 -23.49
C ARG A 474 7.59 55.47 -22.49
N PRO A 475 6.69 56.19 -21.79
CA PRO A 475 5.70 55.55 -20.92
C PRO A 475 4.62 54.83 -21.76
N HIS A 476 4.19 53.64 -21.33
CA HIS A 476 3.05 52.95 -21.94
C HIS A 476 1.75 53.21 -21.14
N SER A 477 1.82 53.09 -19.82
CA SER A 477 0.75 53.47 -18.91
C SER A 477 1.29 53.83 -17.52
N VAL A 478 0.49 54.51 -16.72
CA VAL A 478 0.74 54.77 -15.29
C VAL A 478 -0.36 54.14 -14.45
N LYS A 479 -0.03 53.77 -13.22
CA LYS A 479 -1.02 53.46 -12.18
C LYS A 479 -0.78 54.37 -10.99
N VAL A 480 -1.79 54.52 -10.14
CA VAL A 480 -1.66 55.17 -8.83
C VAL A 480 -1.80 54.08 -7.78
N GLN A 481 -0.76 53.89 -6.98
CA GLN A 481 -0.72 52.90 -5.93
C GLN A 481 -0.53 53.58 -4.58
N VAL A 482 -1.37 53.24 -3.60
CA VAL A 482 -1.11 53.58 -2.20
C VAL A 482 -0.70 52.30 -1.50
N ARG A 483 0.52 52.27 -0.96
CA ARG A 483 1.09 51.09 -0.32
C ARG A 483 1.76 51.43 1.00
N GLY A 484 1.70 50.51 1.94
CA GLY A 484 2.31 50.72 3.25
C GLY A 484 2.52 49.43 4.03
N ARG A 485 3.39 49.53 5.02
CA ARG A 485 3.61 48.53 6.07
C ARG A 485 3.40 49.23 7.40
N PHE A 486 2.25 49.01 8.01
CA PHE A 486 1.85 49.75 9.21
C PHE A 486 0.87 48.96 10.08
N THR A 487 0.69 49.45 11.30
CA THR A 487 -0.41 49.13 12.21
C THR A 487 -1.28 50.37 12.39
N GLY A 488 -2.60 50.22 12.52
CA GLY A 488 -3.58 51.31 12.63
C GLY A 488 -4.50 51.45 11.41
N ILE A 489 -5.16 52.61 11.30
CA ILE A 489 -6.13 52.93 10.23
C ILE A 489 -5.66 54.17 9.46
N VAL A 490 -5.79 54.11 8.14
CA VAL A 490 -5.49 55.19 7.21
C VAL A 490 -6.74 55.50 6.39
N TRP A 491 -7.15 56.77 6.37
CA TRP A 491 -8.22 57.29 5.53
C TRP A 491 -7.63 58.10 4.38
N ILE A 492 -8.08 57.84 3.16
CA ILE A 492 -7.60 58.51 1.94
C ILE A 492 -8.80 59.08 1.19
N ARG A 493 -8.79 60.37 0.92
CA ARG A 493 -9.84 61.06 0.15
C ARG A 493 -9.25 62.02 -0.87
N ASP A 494 -10.10 62.52 -1.77
CA ASP A 494 -9.73 63.50 -2.79
C ASP A 494 -8.47 63.08 -3.58
N LEU A 495 -8.35 61.79 -3.88
CA LEU A 495 -7.26 61.24 -4.69
C LEU A 495 -7.49 61.63 -6.16
N ARG A 496 -6.55 62.39 -6.73
CA ARG A 496 -6.65 62.93 -8.07
C ARG A 496 -5.34 62.78 -8.83
N LEU A 497 -5.45 62.40 -10.09
CA LEU A 497 -4.36 62.46 -11.05
C LEU A 497 -4.85 63.32 -12.20
N GLU A 498 -4.27 64.51 -12.37
CA GLU A 498 -4.74 65.50 -13.35
C GLU A 498 -3.61 65.86 -14.32
N ARG A 499 -3.97 66.12 -15.58
CA ARG A 499 -3.05 66.73 -16.55
C ARG A 499 -2.87 68.21 -16.20
N LYS A 500 -1.61 68.65 -16.12
CA LYS A 500 -1.26 70.06 -15.88
C LYS A 500 -1.22 70.87 -17.16
#